data_AF-T0ZI19-F1
#
_entry.id   AF-T0ZI19-F1
#
_cell.length_a   1.000
_cell.length_b   1.000
_cell.length_c   1.000
_cell.angle_alpha   90.00
_cell.angle_beta   90.00
_cell.angle_gamma   90.00
#
_symmetry.space_group_name_H-M   'P 1'
#
loop_
_entity.id
_entity.type
_entity.pdbx_description
1 polymer ?
#
loop_
_entity_poly.entity_id
_entity_poly.type
_entity_poly.pdbx_seq_one_letter_code
_entity_poly.pdbx_strand_id
1 'polypeptide(L)'
;MFLEMAKRKNEVFRNIDAYLESVKGVVQRVDPKGEIYLFGSVATGHYNMASDIDVLIVTHINRNLVQAELDSKNIGFLLNFI
;
A
#
# COMPACT_ATOMS: atom_id res chain seq x y z
N MET A 1 -10.97 -6.28 19.88
CA MET A 1 -10.87 -5.24 18.83
C MET A 1 -9.43 -4.79 18.60
N PHE A 2 -8.74 -4.18 19.58
CA PHE A 2 -7.35 -3.71 19.41
C PHE A 2 -6.30 -4.81 19.14
N LEU A 3 -6.43 -5.98 19.79
CA LEU A 3 -5.52 -7.11 19.59
C LEU A 3 -5.56 -7.69 18.16
N GLU A 4 -6.75 -7.76 17.56
CA GLU A 4 -6.91 -8.24 16.19
C GLU A 4 -6.34 -7.26 15.16
N MET A 5 -6.54 -5.97 15.36
CA MET A 5 -5.90 -4.95 14.52
C MET A 5 -4.37 -4.99 14.61
N ALA A 6 -3.82 -5.18 15.82
CA ALA A 6 -2.38 -5.29 16.01
C ALA A 6 -1.79 -6.54 15.31
N LYS A 7 -2.48 -7.68 15.38
CA LYS A 7 -2.08 -8.91 14.65
C LYS A 7 -2.09 -8.69 13.14
N ARG A 8 -3.18 -8.10 12.62
CA ARG A 8 -3.33 -7.85 11.18
C ARG A 8 -2.29 -6.84 10.67
N LYS A 9 -1.98 -5.82 11.45
CA LYS A 9 -0.92 -4.85 11.12
C LYS A 9 0.46 -5.52 11.11
N ASN A 10 0.75 -6.40 12.07
CA ASN A 10 1.98 -7.19 12.09
C ASN A 10 2.10 -8.13 10.87
N GLU A 11 0.99 -8.74 10.44
CA GLU A 11 0.95 -9.56 9.22
C GLU A 11 1.27 -8.73 7.98
N VAL A 12 0.67 -7.54 7.82
CA VAL A 12 0.98 -6.64 6.70
C VAL A 12 2.44 -6.26 6.71
N PHE A 13 3.00 -5.90 7.87
CA PHE A 13 4.41 -5.55 7.98
C PHE A 13 5.36 -6.69 7.62
N ARG A 14 5.03 -7.93 8.01
CA ARG A 14 5.84 -9.11 7.69
C ARG A 14 5.77 -9.48 6.20
N ASN A 15 4.67 -9.15 5.55
CA ASN A 15 4.40 -9.48 4.16
C ASN A 15 4.32 -8.23 3.28
N ILE A 16 5.02 -7.15 3.67
CA ILE A 16 4.84 -5.84 3.04
C ILE A 16 5.18 -5.89 1.55
N ASP A 17 6.19 -6.66 1.16
CA ASP A 17 6.57 -6.87 -0.24
C ASP A 17 5.43 -7.48 -1.06
N ALA A 18 4.70 -8.45 -0.51
CA ALA A 18 3.56 -9.07 -1.19
C ALA A 18 2.38 -8.11 -1.35
N TYR A 19 2.15 -7.25 -0.34
CA TYR A 19 1.16 -6.19 -0.44
C TYR A 19 1.56 -5.14 -1.48
N LEU A 20 2.82 -4.71 -1.51
CA LEU A 20 3.33 -3.76 -2.48
C LEU A 20 3.29 -4.31 -3.91
N GLU A 21 3.64 -5.59 -4.12
CA GLU A 21 3.50 -6.25 -5.42
C GLU A 21 2.02 -6.35 -5.85
N SER A 22 1.10 -6.58 -4.91
CA SER A 22 -0.33 -6.57 -5.20
C SER A 22 -0.82 -5.17 -5.63
N VAL A 23 -0.39 -4.11 -4.92
CA VAL A 23 -0.67 -2.71 -5.30
C VAL A 23 -0.09 -2.40 -6.66
N LYS A 24 1.19 -2.75 -6.90
CA LYS A 24 1.88 -2.57 -8.17
C LYS A 24 1.13 -3.23 -9.32
N GLY A 25 0.69 -4.48 -9.14
CA GLY A 25 -0.08 -5.20 -10.16
C GLY A 25 -1.41 -4.54 -10.49
N VAL A 26 -2.07 -3.92 -9.51
CA VAL A 26 -3.27 -3.12 -9.76
C VAL A 26 -2.92 -1.84 -10.51
N VAL A 27 -1.96 -1.06 -10.01
CA VAL A 27 -1.52 0.20 -10.64
C VAL A 27 -1.11 -0.03 -12.08
N GLN A 28 -0.25 -1.01 -12.35
CA GLN A 28 0.26 -1.33 -13.69
C GLN A 28 -0.82 -1.89 -14.64
N ARG A 29 -1.89 -2.50 -14.12
CA ARG A 29 -3.04 -2.92 -14.93
C ARG A 29 -3.85 -1.73 -15.42
N VAL A 30 -4.02 -0.71 -14.57
CA VAL A 30 -4.78 0.51 -14.91
C VAL A 30 -3.93 1.49 -15.72
N ASP A 31 -2.67 1.66 -15.33
CA ASP A 31 -1.67 2.51 -15.99
C ASP A 31 -0.34 1.74 -16.10
N PRO A 32 0.00 1.18 -17.27
CA PRO A 32 1.24 0.43 -17.47
C PRO A 32 2.53 1.23 -17.21
N LYS A 33 2.46 2.58 -17.15
CA LYS A 33 3.58 3.46 -16.81
C LYS A 33 3.53 3.91 -15.35
N GLY A 34 2.53 3.49 -14.59
CA GLY A 34 2.38 3.84 -13.19
C GLY A 34 3.51 3.25 -12.34
N GLU A 35 4.00 4.06 -11.40
CA GLU A 35 5.10 3.72 -10.52
C GLU A 35 4.64 3.78 -9.07
N ILE A 36 5.22 2.93 -8.22
CA ILE A 36 4.92 2.89 -6.79
C ILE A 36 6.20 3.06 -5.99
N TYR A 37 6.11 3.80 -4.89
CA TYR A 37 7.22 4.09 -4.01
C TYR A 37 6.78 3.93 -2.56
N LEU A 38 7.53 3.14 -1.80
CA LEU A 38 7.36 3.03 -0.36
C LEU A 38 8.16 4.15 0.32
N PHE A 39 7.52 4.90 1.20
CA PHE A 39 8.14 5.97 1.98
C PHE A 39 8.08 5.68 3.48
N GLY A 40 8.73 6.56 4.26
CA GLY A 40 8.66 6.56 5.71
C GLY A 40 9.58 5.54 6.39
N SER A 41 9.35 5.32 7.68
CA SER A 41 10.16 4.45 8.54
C SER A 41 10.21 3.01 8.03
N VAL A 42 9.15 2.57 7.33
CA VAL A 42 9.03 1.24 6.73
C VAL A 42 10.07 1.02 5.64
N ALA A 43 10.31 2.01 4.79
CA ALA A 43 11.32 1.94 3.73
C ALA A 43 12.75 1.79 4.30
N THR A 44 13.00 2.31 5.50
CA THR A 44 14.32 2.26 6.17
C THR A 44 14.52 1.03 7.04
N GLY A 45 13.51 0.15 7.17
CA GLY A 45 13.54 -1.03 8.05
C GLY A 45 13.45 -0.71 9.55
N HIS A 46 13.35 0.57 9.93
CA HIS A 46 13.28 1.02 11.33
C HIS A 46 11.85 1.44 11.69
N TYR A 47 10.89 0.53 11.53
CA TYR A 47 9.48 0.78 11.84
C TYR A 47 9.02 0.00 13.07
N ASN A 48 8.05 0.54 13.78
CA ASN A 48 7.35 -0.15 14.86
C ASN A 48 5.89 -0.37 14.49
N MET A 49 5.15 -1.17 15.27
CA MET A 49 3.73 -1.46 15.00
C MET A 49 2.84 -0.20 15.01
N ALA A 50 3.32 0.93 15.52
CA ALA A 50 2.63 2.21 15.49
C ALA A 50 2.90 3.01 14.20
N SER A 51 3.89 2.65 13.39
CA SER A 51 4.21 3.35 12.14
C SER A 51 3.09 3.20 11.11
N ASP A 52 2.85 4.24 10.34
CA ASP A 52 2.01 4.19 9.15
C ASP A 52 2.84 3.73 7.95
N ILE A 53 2.16 3.16 6.95
CA ILE A 53 2.79 2.67 5.73
C ILE A 53 2.36 3.58 4.59
N ASP A 54 3.22 4.52 4.23
CA ASP A 54 2.95 5.51 3.19
C ASP A 54 3.47 4.99 1.84
N VAL A 55 2.56 4.93 0.86
CA VAL A 55 2.86 4.51 -0.51
C VAL A 55 2.47 5.64 -1.45
N LEU A 56 3.44 6.17 -2.18
CA LEU A 56 3.20 7.13 -3.26
C LEU A 56 2.93 6.37 -4.55
N ILE A 57 1.88 6.76 -5.26
CA ILE A 57 1.57 6.25 -6.59
C ILE A 57 1.71 7.39 -7.59
N VAL A 58 2.66 7.25 -8.51
CA VAL A 58 2.81 8.17 -9.63
C VAL A 58 2.08 7.57 -10.83
N THR A 59 1.10 8.30 -11.37
CA THR A 59 0.29 7.85 -12.50
C THR A 59 0.11 8.95 -13.53
N HIS A 60 0.00 8.55 -14.79
CA HIS A 60 -0.23 9.42 -15.94
C HIS A 60 -1.70 9.52 -16.34
N ILE A 61 -2.59 8.85 -15.60
CA ILE A 61 -4.04 8.88 -15.83
C ILE A 61 -4.76 9.55 -14.65
N ASN A 62 -6.09 9.56 -14.70
CA ASN A 62 -6.89 10.09 -13.61
C ASN A 62 -6.70 9.26 -12.32
N ARG A 63 -6.18 9.90 -11.27
CA ARG A 63 -5.98 9.31 -9.93
C ARG A 63 -7.22 8.59 -9.40
N ASN A 64 -8.42 9.13 -9.65
CA ASN A 64 -9.66 8.54 -9.13
C ASN A 64 -9.93 7.16 -9.71
N LEU A 65 -9.46 6.86 -10.93
CA LEU A 65 -9.58 5.53 -11.54
C LEU A 65 -8.66 4.53 -10.85
N VAL A 66 -7.43 4.95 -10.54
CA VAL A 66 -6.47 4.12 -9.80
C VAL A 66 -6.98 3.85 -8.39
N GLN A 67 -7.48 4.89 -7.69
CA GLN A 67 -8.05 4.75 -6.35
C GLN A 67 -9.26 3.81 -6.34
N ALA A 68 -10.21 3.99 -7.26
CA ALA A 68 -11.38 3.13 -7.36
C ALA A 68 -11.02 1.67 -7.58
N GLU A 69 -9.96 1.39 -8.34
CA GLU A 69 -9.51 0.02 -8.57
C GLU A 69 -8.76 -0.59 -7.37
N LEU A 70 -8.03 0.21 -6.61
CA LEU A 70 -7.43 -0.26 -5.34
C LEU A 70 -8.52 -0.57 -4.31
N ASP A 71 -9.52 0.29 -4.19
CA ASP A 71 -10.67 0.12 -3.30
C ASP A 71 -11.49 -1.13 -3.69
N SER A 72 -11.71 -1.36 -5.00
CA SER A 72 -12.47 -2.52 -5.50
C SER A 72 -11.81 -3.86 -5.17
N LYS A 73 -10.48 -3.86 -5.03
CA LYS A 73 -9.69 -5.05 -4.65
C LYS A 73 -9.52 -5.19 -3.14
N ASN A 74 -10.02 -4.24 -2.34
CA ASN A 74 -9.86 -4.20 -0.89
C ASN A 74 -8.37 -4.27 -0.48
N ILE A 75 -7.49 -3.71 -1.32
CA ILE A 75 -6.05 -3.64 -1.08
C ILE A 75 -5.78 -2.36 -0.32
N GLY A 76 -5.04 -2.45 0.79
CA GLY A 76 -4.54 -1.26 1.48
C GLY A 76 -5.41 -0.72 2.60
N PHE A 77 -6.25 -1.53 3.26
CA PHE A 77 -6.92 -1.11 4.51
C PHE A 77 -5.96 -0.56 5.60
N LEU A 78 -4.66 -0.87 5.49
CA LEU A 78 -3.59 -0.40 6.38
C LEU A 78 -2.47 0.37 5.65
N LEU A 79 -2.68 0.69 4.36
CA LEU A 79 -1.74 1.46 3.54
C LEU A 79 -2.36 2.83 3.24
N ASN A 80 -1.56 3.88 3.39
CA ASN A 80 -1.99 5.22 3.01
C ASN A 80 -1.43 5.54 1.62
N PHE A 81 -2.32 5.78 0.66
CA PHE A 81 -1.95 6.16 -0.72
C PHE A 81 -1.93 7.67 -0.87
N ILE A 82 -0.75 8.22 -1.09
CA ILE A 82 -0.52 9.67 -1.26
C ILE A 82 -0.50 10.00 -2.75
#